data_AF-A0A350C000-F1
#
_entry.id   AF-A0A350C000-F1
#
_cell.length_a   1.000
_cell.length_b   1.000
_cell.length_c   1.000
_cell.angle_alpha   90.00
_cell.angle_beta   90.00
_cell.angle_gamma   90.00
#
_symmetry.space_group_name_H-M   'P 1'
#
loop_
_entity.id
_entity.type
_entity.pdbx_description
1 polymer ?
#
loop_
_entity_poly.entity_id
_entity_poly.type
_entity_poly.pdbx_seq_one_letter_code
_entity_poly.pdbx_strand_id
1 'polypeptide(L)'
;NYMPSSSNPYLSSSVIAGSQRLARLVLDSYCAATGMPNLGLLTGDDMTGINWAKMPVTIVEMGFMSNRTDDLYMASASGQAQIVQGIA
;
A
#
# COMPACT_ATOMS: atom_id res chain seq x y z
N ASN A 1 -1.29 -3.95 -1.10
CA ASN A 1 -1.19 -2.53 -1.53
C ASN A 1 -1.66 -2.36 -2.97
N TYR A 2 -2.32 -1.25 -3.29
CA TYR A 2 -2.76 -0.90 -4.64
C TYR A 2 -1.87 0.14 -5.31
N MET A 3 -1.62 -0.06 -6.61
CA MET A 3 -0.85 0.83 -7.48
C MET A 3 -1.55 1.00 -8.84
N PRO A 4 -1.27 2.08 -9.60
CA PRO A 4 -1.80 2.23 -10.95
C PRO A 4 -1.23 1.15 -11.89
N SER A 5 -2.04 0.74 -12.87
CA SER A 5 -1.56 -0.11 -13.95
C SER A 5 -0.56 0.65 -14.84
N SER A 6 0.24 -0.09 -15.61
CA SER A 6 1.16 0.52 -16.59
C SER A 6 0.45 1.26 -17.72
N SER A 7 -0.85 1.05 -17.89
CA SER A 7 -1.70 1.68 -18.90
C SER A 7 -2.69 2.70 -18.33
N ASN A 8 -2.51 3.12 -17.07
CA ASN A 8 -3.41 4.07 -16.43
C ASN A 8 -3.53 5.36 -17.27
N PRO A 9 -4.73 5.72 -17.76
CA PRO A 9 -4.89 6.81 -18.72
C PRO A 9 -4.85 8.20 -18.07
N TYR A 10 -4.89 8.28 -16.74
CA TYR A 10 -5.00 9.54 -15.99
C TYR A 10 -3.65 10.07 -15.51
N LEU A 11 -2.62 9.22 -15.48
CA LEU A 11 -1.32 9.52 -14.88
C LEU A 11 -0.22 9.60 -15.94
N SER A 12 0.78 10.44 -15.69
CA SER A 12 1.99 10.43 -16.51
C SER A 12 2.81 9.15 -16.28
N SER A 13 3.58 8.72 -17.28
CA SER A 13 4.45 7.55 -17.16
C SER A 13 5.42 7.63 -15.99
N SER A 14 5.90 8.85 -15.65
CA SER A 14 6.77 9.08 -14.49
C SER A 14 6.07 8.84 -13.16
N VAL A 15 4.80 9.26 -13.04
CA VAL A 15 3.98 9.04 -11.84
C VAL A 15 3.62 7.56 -11.72
N ILE A 16 3.30 6.88 -12.82
CA ILE A 16 3.03 5.44 -12.84
C ILE A 16 4.26 4.66 -12.35
N ALA A 17 5.43 4.86 -12.98
CA ALA A 17 6.65 4.14 -12.61
C ALA A 17 7.07 4.42 -11.15
N GLY A 18 6.97 5.68 -10.72
CA GLY A 18 7.24 6.06 -9.33
C GLY A 18 6.28 5.41 -8.34
N SER A 19 4.99 5.35 -8.68
CA SER A 19 3.94 4.72 -7.85
C SER A 19 4.15 3.22 -7.71
N GLN A 20 4.49 2.53 -8.81
CA GLN A 20 4.77 1.09 -8.79
C GLN A 20 6.02 0.77 -7.95
N ARG A 21 7.06 1.61 -8.04
CA ARG A 21 8.25 1.50 -7.18
C ARG A 21 7.91 1.75 -5.72
N LEU A 22 7.16 2.81 -5.43
CA LEU A 22 6.71 3.16 -4.08
C LEU A 22 5.91 2.02 -3.45
N ALA A 23 4.91 1.49 -4.14
CA ALA A 23 4.04 0.44 -3.65
C ALA A 23 4.83 -0.82 -3.24
N ARG A 24 5.84 -1.21 -4.04
CA ARG A 24 6.74 -2.33 -3.74
C ARG A 24 7.59 -2.06 -2.50
N LEU A 25 8.25 -0.91 -2.42
CA LEU A 25 9.10 -0.55 -1.28
C LEU A 25 8.30 -0.51 0.02
N VAL A 26 7.11 0.09 0.00
CA VAL A 26 6.23 0.16 1.17
C VAL A 26 5.77 -1.24 1.56
N LEU A 27 5.39 -2.11 0.62
CA LEU A 27 4.98 -3.49 0.93
C LEU A 27 6.11 -4.29 1.59
N ASP A 28 7.31 -4.24 1.02
CA ASP A 28 8.46 -4.99 1.52
C ASP A 28 8.86 -4.53 2.92
N SER A 29 8.93 -3.20 3.14
CA SER A 29 9.25 -2.60 4.44
C SER A 29 8.16 -2.90 5.48
N TYR A 30 6.89 -2.77 5.08
CA TYR A 30 5.74 -3.07 5.93
C TYR A 30 5.74 -4.51 6.42
N CYS A 31 5.91 -5.49 5.52
CA CYS A 31 5.97 -6.91 5.89
C CYS A 31 7.18 -7.21 6.78
N ALA A 32 8.34 -6.59 6.52
CA ALA A 32 9.52 -6.78 7.36
C ALA A 32 9.33 -6.25 8.79
N ALA A 33 8.66 -5.11 8.96
CA ALA A 33 8.45 -4.48 10.28
C ALA A 33 7.33 -5.15 11.09
N THR A 34 6.25 -5.57 10.44
CA THR A 34 5.05 -6.10 11.09
C THR A 34 5.04 -7.62 11.22
N GLY A 35 5.78 -8.32 10.35
CA GLY A 35 5.69 -9.77 10.20
C GLY A 35 4.39 -10.24 9.50
N MET A 36 3.54 -9.32 9.04
CA MET A 36 2.32 -9.67 8.32
C MET A 36 2.64 -10.27 6.94
N PRO A 37 1.83 -11.23 6.47
CA PRO A 37 2.11 -11.94 5.22
C PRO A 37 2.09 -10.99 4.02
N ASN A 38 3.04 -11.18 3.11
CA ASN A 38 3.06 -10.46 1.84
C ASN A 38 2.01 -11.06 0.89
N LEU A 39 0.91 -10.34 0.69
CA LEU A 39 -0.18 -10.73 -0.22
C LEU A 39 -0.03 -10.14 -1.64
N GLY A 40 1.10 -9.52 -1.92
CA GLY A 40 1.43 -8.94 -3.22
C GLY A 40 0.85 -7.54 -3.46
N LEU A 41 1.04 -7.09 -4.69
CA LEU A 41 0.58 -5.80 -5.20
C LEU A 41 -0.64 -6.00 -6.07
N LEU A 42 -1.64 -5.15 -5.87
CA LEU A 42 -2.84 -5.08 -6.67
C LEU A 42 -2.72 -3.90 -7.64
N THR A 43 -3.23 -4.08 -8.86
CA THR A 43 -3.24 -3.02 -9.89
C THR A 43 -4.67 -2.69 -10.24
N GLY A 44 -4.99 -1.39 -10.32
CA GLY A 44 -6.30 -0.92 -10.74
C GLY A 44 -6.28 0.55 -11.13
N ASP A 45 -7.15 0.92 -12.05
CA ASP A 45 -7.28 2.27 -12.60
C ASP A 45 -8.68 2.85 -12.37
N ASP A 46 -9.43 2.31 -11.42
CA ASP A 46 -10.79 2.70 -11.01
C ASP A 46 -10.81 3.42 -9.65
N MET A 47 -9.64 3.66 -9.05
CA MET A 47 -9.50 4.30 -7.74
C MET A 47 -9.21 5.79 -7.86
N THR A 48 -10.15 6.62 -7.41
CA THR A 48 -10.01 8.09 -7.39
C THR A 48 -8.82 8.56 -6.54
N GLY A 49 -8.48 7.83 -5.47
CA GLY A 49 -7.31 8.12 -4.63
C GLY A 49 -5.96 7.93 -5.33
N ILE A 50 -5.93 7.24 -6.48
CA ILE A 50 -4.72 7.04 -7.30
C ILE A 50 -4.76 7.91 -8.55
N ASN A 51 -5.88 7.89 -9.28
CA ASN A 51 -5.95 8.40 -10.66
C ASN A 51 -5.70 9.91 -10.82
N TRP A 52 -5.83 10.70 -9.76
CA TRP A 52 -5.65 12.16 -9.82
C TRP A 52 -4.34 12.66 -9.21
N ALA A 53 -3.49 11.75 -8.74
CA ALA A 53 -2.23 12.08 -8.11
C ALA A 53 -1.28 12.80 -9.08
N LYS A 54 -0.54 13.79 -8.56
CA LYS A 54 0.50 14.52 -9.32
C LYS A 54 1.92 14.08 -8.97
N MET A 55 2.05 13.15 -8.02
CA MET A 55 3.30 12.58 -7.50
C MET A 55 3.09 11.06 -7.29
N PRO A 56 4.15 10.26 -7.12
CA PRO A 56 4.03 8.83 -6.80
C PRO A 56 3.05 8.57 -5.65
N VAL A 57 2.14 7.60 -5.84
CA VAL A 57 1.04 7.30 -4.92
C VAL A 57 0.83 5.79 -4.80
N THR A 58 0.41 5.33 -3.63
CA THR A 58 -0.03 3.94 -3.39
C THR A 58 -1.11 3.97 -2.32
N ILE A 59 -2.03 3.00 -2.34
CA ILE A 59 -2.91 2.71 -1.20
C ILE A 59 -2.30 1.53 -0.43
N VAL A 60 -2.12 1.71 0.87
CA VAL A 60 -1.56 0.68 1.75
C VAL A 60 -2.69 -0.13 2.35
N GLU A 61 -2.67 -1.44 2.09
CA GLU A 61 -3.63 -2.39 2.66
C GLU A 61 -2.96 -3.05 3.86
N MET A 62 -3.34 -2.65 5.07
CA MET A 62 -2.63 -2.98 6.31
C MET A 62 -3.13 -4.27 6.97
N GLY A 63 -4.10 -4.96 6.38
CA GLY A 63 -4.73 -6.15 6.96
C GLY A 63 -6.25 -6.15 6.77
N PHE A 64 -6.90 -7.23 7.18
CA PHE A 64 -8.34 -7.39 7.02
C PHE A 64 -9.08 -7.13 8.34
N MET A 65 -9.90 -6.08 8.40
CA MET A 65 -10.78 -5.84 9.56
C MET A 65 -11.80 -6.99 9.79
N SER A 66 -12.11 -7.77 8.76
CA SER A 66 -12.95 -8.96 8.85
C SER A 66 -12.23 -10.18 9.43
N ASN A 67 -10.89 -10.16 9.48
CA ASN A 67 -10.09 -11.16 10.17
C ASN A 67 -9.82 -10.68 11.60
N ARG A 68 -10.34 -11.41 12.60
CA ARG A 68 -10.22 -11.04 14.01
C ARG A 68 -8.76 -10.79 14.46
N THR A 69 -7.81 -11.57 13.96
CA THR A 69 -6.40 -11.43 14.36
C THR A 69 -5.81 -10.13 13.83
N ASP A 70 -6.03 -9.84 12.55
CA ASP A 70 -5.57 -8.60 11.91
C ASP A 70 -6.24 -7.37 12.54
N ASP A 71 -7.55 -7.44 12.80
CA ASP A 71 -8.32 -6.35 13.41
C ASP A 71 -7.77 -5.98 14.80
N LEU A 72 -7.56 -6.98 15.66
CA LEU A 72 -6.99 -6.76 17.00
C LEU A 72 -5.55 -6.24 16.93
N TYR A 73 -4.75 -6.72 15.96
CA TYR A 73 -3.40 -6.25 15.76
C TYR A 73 -3.37 -4.77 15.33
N MET A 74 -4.13 -4.41 14.30
CA MET A 74 -4.23 -3.03 13.77
C MET A 74 -4.82 -2.04 14.77
N ALA A 75 -5.70 -2.51 15.67
CA ALA A 75 -6.26 -1.69 16.74
C ALA A 75 -5.31 -1.51 17.94
N SER A 76 -4.26 -2.33 18.07
CA SER A 76 -3.33 -2.28 19.20
C SER A 76 -2.28 -1.17 19.06
N ALA A 77 -1.89 -0.55 20.17
CA ALA A 77 -0.85 0.49 20.16
C ALA A 77 0.51 -0.05 19.64
N SER A 78 0.87 -1.29 19.99
CA SER A 78 2.09 -1.93 19.50
C SER A 78 2.03 -2.23 18.01
N GLY A 79 0.89 -2.71 17.50
CA GLY A 79 0.70 -2.95 16.07
C GLY A 79 0.76 -1.65 15.27
N GLN A 80 0.09 -0.59 15.75
CA GLN A 80 0.17 0.74 15.11
C GLN A 80 1.59 1.29 15.07
N ALA A 81 2.39 1.10 16.13
CA ALA A 81 3.79 1.51 16.14
C ALA A 81 4.62 0.77 15.07
N GLN A 82 4.44 -0.54 14.94
CA GLN A 82 5.11 -1.35 13.91
C GLN A 82 4.64 -0.99 12.49
N ILE A 83 3.34 -0.75 12.31
CA ILE A 83 2.75 -0.31 11.03
C ILE A 83 3.36 1.01 10.59
N VAL A 84 3.43 2.01 11.48
CA VAL A 84 4.04 3.31 11.17
C VAL A 84 5.52 3.15 10.84
N GLN A 85 6.26 2.35 11.63
CA GLN A 85 7.67 2.07 11.36
C GLN A 85 7.89 1.40 10.00
N GLY A 86 6.98 0.52 9.57
CA GLY A 86 7.08 -0.14 8.27
C GLY A 86 6.76 0.76 7.08
N ILE A 87 6.01 1.85 7.28
CA ILE A 87 5.61 2.79 6.23
C ILE A 87 6.60 3.96 6.08
N ALA A 88 7.27 4.37 7.17
CA ALA A 88 8.20 5.50 7.22
C ALA A 88 9.53 5.24 6.50
#